data_AF-A0A6L9KXP0-F1
#
_entry.id   AF-A0A6L9KXP0-F1
#
_cell.length_a   1.000
_cell.length_b   1.000
_cell.length_c   1.000
_cell.angle_alpha   90.00
_cell.angle_beta   90.00
_cell.angle_gamma   90.00
#
_symmetry.space_group_name_H-M   'P 1'
#
loop_
_entity.id
_entity.type
_entity.pdbx_description
1 polymer ?
#
loop_
_entity_poly.entity_id
_entity_poly.type
_entity_poly.pdbx_seq_one_letter_code
_entity_poly.pdbx_strand_id
1 'polypeptide(L)' 'GTLVPLIGRVSMDMLTVDLTDAPQIQPGAPVELWGDRVAVTTVAQNAGTVAYEVLCHARRADIQYHTAVPPS' A
#
# COMPACT_ATOMS: atom_id res chain seq x y z
N GLY A 1 11.34 4.60 -1.50
CA GLY A 1 10.32 4.13 -2.45
C GLY A 1 9.94 5.27 -3.37
N THR A 2 9.45 4.92 -4.55
CA THR A 2 8.88 5.85 -5.54
C THR A 2 7.35 5.70 -5.49
N LEU A 3 6.61 6.81 -5.42
CA LEU A 3 5.16 6.77 -5.51
C LEU A 3 4.76 6.49 -6.96
N VAL A 4 3.92 5.48 -7.14
CA VAL A 4 3.44 5.04 -8.46
C VAL A 4 1.92 4.88 -8.43
N PRO A 5 1.21 5.25 -9.50
CA PRO A 5 -0.23 5.14 -9.53
C PRO A 5 -0.67 3.70 -9.78
N LEU A 6 -1.85 3.37 -9.26
CA LEU A 6 -2.54 2.13 -9.56
C LEU A 6 -3.24 2.27 -10.92
N ILE A 7 -3.11 1.27 -11.79
CA ILE A 7 -3.74 1.25 -13.11
C ILE A 7 -4.58 -0.01 -13.30
N GLY A 8 -5.69 0.13 -14.02
CA GLY A 8 -6.65 -0.98 -14.20
C GLY A 8 -7.47 -1.28 -12.95
N ARG A 9 -8.14 -2.43 -12.95
CA ARG A 9 -9.00 -2.87 -11.83
C ARG A 9 -8.21 -3.72 -10.84
N VAL A 10 -8.46 -3.50 -9.55
CA VAL A 10 -8.00 -4.40 -8.49
C VAL A 10 -8.76 -5.73 -8.59
N SER A 11 -8.03 -6.84 -8.56
CA SER A 11 -8.56 -8.21 -8.53
C SER A 11 -8.54 -8.76 -7.10
N MET A 12 -9.04 -9.99 -6.89
CA MET A 12 -9.04 -10.60 -5.55
C MET A 12 -7.64 -10.72 -4.93
N ASP A 13 -6.64 -11.10 -5.73
CA ASP A 13 -5.27 -11.38 -5.25
C ASP A 13 -4.19 -10.57 -5.98
N MET A 14 -4.58 -9.67 -6.89
CA MET A 14 -3.63 -8.93 -7.74
C MET A 14 -4.09 -7.50 -7.97
N LEU A 15 -3.11 -6.60 -8.10
CA LEU A 15 -3.29 -5.21 -8.49
C LEU A 15 -2.14 -4.84 -9.44
N THR A 16 -2.35 -3.82 -10.28
CA THR A 16 -1.34 -3.37 -11.25
C THR A 16 -0.97 -1.93 -10.96
N VAL A 17 0.32 -1.62 -11.01
CA VAL A 17 0.85 -0.26 -10.86
C VAL A 17 1.59 0.14 -12.12
N ASP A 18 1.56 1.43 -12.44
CA ASP A 18 2.31 1.98 -13.56
C ASP A 18 3.75 2.24 -13.14
N LEU A 19 4.69 1.55 -13.79
CA LEU A 19 6.12 1.69 -13.56
C LEU A 19 6.84 2.39 -14.72
N THR A 20 6.11 3.04 -15.64
CA THR A 20 6.67 3.71 -16.82
C THR A 20 7.79 4.68 -16.45
N ASP A 21 7.62 5.44 -15.36
CA ASP A 21 8.61 6.41 -14.85
C ASP A 21 9.56 5.81 -13.79
N ALA A 22 9.52 4.50 -13.56
CA ALA A 22 10.33 3.80 -12.56
C ALA A 22 10.98 2.50 -13.12
N PRO A 23 11.78 2.60 -14.21
CA PRO A 23 12.33 1.43 -14.92
C PRO A 23 13.32 0.58 -14.10
N GLN A 24 13.85 1.11 -13.00
CA GLN A 24 14.75 0.40 -12.09
C GLN A 24 14.04 -0.61 -11.18
N ILE A 25 12.71 -0.58 -11.08
CA ILE A 25 11.94 -1.47 -10.21
C ILE A 25 11.83 -2.85 -10.87
N GLN A 26 12.18 -3.88 -10.11
CA GLN A 26 12.18 -5.27 -10.58
C GLN A 26 11.19 -6.14 -9.79
N PRO A 27 10.74 -7.28 -10.34
CA PRO A 27 9.94 -8.25 -9.59
C PRO A 27 10.60 -8.64 -8.27
N GLY A 28 9.80 -8.75 -7.21
CA GLY A 28 10.28 -9.00 -5.85
C GLY A 28 10.64 -7.74 -5.06
N ALA A 29 10.60 -6.55 -5.68
CA ALA A 29 10.72 -5.29 -4.95
C ALA A 29 9.59 -5.14 -3.91
N PRO A 30 9.89 -4.67 -2.69
CA PRO A 30 8.87 -4.44 -1.68
C PRO A 30 7.93 -3.30 -2.10
N VAL A 31 6.64 -3.47 -1.81
CA VAL A 31 5.59 -2.50 -2.11
C VAL A 31 4.87 -2.11 -0.83
N GLU A 32 4.63 -0.82 -0.66
CA GLU A 32 3.85 -0.27 0.44
C GLU A 32 2.51 0.23 -0.10
N LEU A 33 1.41 -0.37 0.34
CA LEU A 33 0.06 0.04 -0.08
C LEU A 33 -0.48 1.19 0.78
N TRP A 34 -0.22 1.14 2.08
CA TRP A 34 -0.41 2.22 3.04
C TRP A 34 0.56 2.03 4.22
N GLY A 35 1.06 3.12 4.79
CA GLY A 35 2.09 3.11 5.82
C GLY A 35 2.72 4.49 6.00
N ASP A 36 4.02 4.52 6.29
CA ASP A 36 4.77 5.75 6.57
C ASP A 36 4.84 6.70 5.37
N ARG A 37 4.87 6.17 4.14
CA ARG A 37 4.99 6.95 2.90
C ARG A 37 3.65 7.20 2.25
N VAL A 38 2.69 6.29 2.42
CA VAL A 38 1.36 6.38 1.83
C VAL A 38 0.31 6.41 2.94
N ALA A 39 -0.26 7.60 3.19
CA ALA A 39 -1.27 7.75 4.22
C ALA A 39 -2.54 6.94 3.86
N VAL A 40 -3.02 6.12 4.81
CA VAL A 40 -4.23 5.31 4.63
C VAL A 40 -5.48 6.15 4.33
N THR A 41 -5.52 7.40 4.81
CA THR A 41 -6.59 8.36 4.52
C THR A 41 -6.64 8.74 3.05
N THR A 42 -5.49 8.94 2.40
CA THR A 42 -5.40 9.19 0.96
C THR A 42 -5.87 7.98 0.16
N VAL A 43 -5.50 6.77 0.58
CA VAL A 43 -5.99 5.53 -0.06
C VAL A 43 -7.51 5.42 0.05
N ALA A 44 -8.06 5.66 1.23
CA ALA A 44 -9.50 5.60 1.46
C ALA A 44 -10.26 6.63 0.62
N GLN A 45 -9.79 7.88 0.55
CA GLN A 45 -10.37 8.93 -0.29
C GLN A 45 -10.41 8.52 -1.76
N ASN A 46 -9.31 7.99 -2.29
CA ASN A 46 -9.25 7.51 -3.68
C ASN A 46 -10.14 6.28 -3.93
N ALA A 47 -10.39 5.46 -2.91
CA ALA A 47 -11.28 4.31 -2.97
C ALA A 47 -12.75 4.65 -2.66
N GLY A 48 -13.08 5.92 -2.38
CA GLY A 48 -14.45 6.35 -2.05
C GLY A 48 -14.95 5.85 -0.69
N THR A 49 -14.04 5.60 0.26
CA THR A 49 -14.34 5.09 1.60
C THR A 49 -13.59 5.86 2.70
N VAL A 50 -13.63 5.39 3.94
CA VAL A 50 -12.94 5.91 5.11
C VAL A 50 -11.80 5.00 5.54
N ALA A 51 -10.79 5.58 6.21
CA ALA A 51 -9.60 4.83 6.65
C ALA A 51 -9.92 3.60 7.50
N TYR A 52 -10.97 3.67 8.34
CA TYR A 52 -11.42 2.54 9.16
C TYR A 52 -11.80 1.32 8.32
N GLU A 53 -12.51 1.51 7.20
CA GLU A 53 -12.89 0.39 6.33
C GLU A 53 -11.67 -0.24 5.67
N VAL A 54 -10.69 0.56 5.22
CA VAL A 54 -9.44 0.03 4.63
C VAL A 54 -8.70 -0.83 5.66
N LEU A 55 -8.55 -0.33 6.89
CA LEU A 55 -7.86 -1.04 7.97
C LEU A 55 -8.58 -2.32 8.39
N CYS A 56 -9.90 -2.27 8.57
CA CYS A 56 -10.69 -3.42 9.01
C CYS A 56 -10.90 -4.47 7.91
N HIS A 57 -10.80 -4.09 6.63
CA HIS A 57 -10.92 -5.03 5.51
C HIS A 57 -9.58 -5.63 5.06
N ALA A 58 -8.46 -5.27 5.68
CA ALA A 58 -7.19 -5.95 5.47
C ALA A 58 -7.29 -7.40 5.98
N ARG A 59 -7.36 -8.36 5.06
CA ARG A 59 -7.46 -9.80 5.37
C ARG A 59 -6.36 -10.57 4.67
N ARG A 60 -6.01 -11.74 5.21
CA ARG A 60 -5.02 -12.70 4.66
C ARG A 60 -3.56 -12.23 4.66
N ALA A 61 -3.26 -11.01 5.10
CA ALA A 61 -1.91 -10.54 5.31
C ALA A 61 -1.28 -11.20 6.55
N ASP A 62 0.03 -11.46 6.49
CA ASP A 62 0.82 -11.83 7.67
C ASP A 62 0.95 -10.62 8.60
N ILE A 63 0.66 -10.80 9.89
CA ILE A 63 0.68 -9.71 10.87
C ILE A 63 1.97 -9.82 11.68
N GLN A 64 2.85 -8.83 11.53
CA GLN A 64 4.12 -8.76 12.25
C GLN A 64 4.13 -7.58 13.21
N TYR A 65 4.27 -7.87 14.50
CA TYR A 65 4.37 -6.85 15.55
C TYR A 65 5.83 -6.50 15.80
N HIS A 66 6.14 -5.21 15.68
CA HIS A 66 7.46 -4.67 16.01
C HIS A 66 7.34 -3.83 17.28
N THR A 67 8.24 -4.02 18.23
CA THR A 67 8.29 -3.18 19.42
C THR A 67 8.77 -1.80 18.99
N ALA A 68 7.96 -0.76 19.20
CA ALA A 68 8.41 0.61 18.98
C ALA A 68 9.54 0.90 19.99
N VAL A 69 10.78 1.07 19.50
CA VAL A 69 11.83 1.66 20.31
C VAL A 69 11.48 3.14 20.43
N PRO A 70 11.23 3.66 21.65
CA PRO A 70 10.88 5.06 21.81
C PRO A 70 12.03 5.94 21.29
N PRO A 71 11.73 7.05 20.61
CA PRO A 71 12.78 7.99 20.21
C PRO A 71 13.44 8.54 21.47
N SER A 72 14.77 8.44 21.52
CA SER A 72 15.64 9.04 22.55
C SER A 72 15.58 10.56 22.54
#